data_AF-A0A258IX87-F1
#
_entry.id   AF-A0A258IX87-F1
#
_cell.length_a   1.000
_cell.length_b   1.000
_cell.length_c   1.000
_cell.angle_alpha   90.00
_cell.angle_beta   90.00
_cell.angle_gamma   90.00
#
_symmetry.space_group_name_H-M   'P 1'
#
loop_
_entity.id
_entity.type
_entity.pdbx_description
1 polymer ?
#
loop_
_entity_poly.entity_id
_entity_poly.type
_entity_poly.pdbx_seq_one_letter_code
_entity_poly.pdbx_strand_id
1 'polypeptide(L)'
;MIFAKSHLDLHNIRNNVERVKKLSDNVVGIGPLGVGLDGLLTWIPGAGELYSLGAGGLIMIDAVRARAAPMIVIQIFAIILIDTVAGAVPVAGKVADLLFTGHKWSADMLTKHMDDTIYFEGSRKDVQGTAEYRDLLARIQAGKEKRRVVFLG
;
A
#
# COMPACT_ATOMS: atom_id res chain seq x y z
N MET A 1 4.41 -2.83 -17.89
CA MET A 1 5.41 -1.90 -17.33
C MET A 1 5.50 -2.16 -15.83
N ILE A 2 6.70 -2.29 -15.24
CA ILE A 2 6.84 -2.64 -13.81
C ILE A 2 6.70 -1.43 -12.88
N PHE A 3 6.90 -0.20 -13.37
CA PHE A 3 6.81 1.03 -12.57
C PHE A 3 5.76 1.98 -13.12
N ALA A 4 5.15 2.77 -12.23
CA ALA A 4 4.29 3.88 -12.61
C ALA A 4 5.05 4.87 -13.50
N LYS A 5 4.37 5.35 -14.55
CA LYS A 5 4.85 6.37 -15.48
C LYS A 5 4.04 7.66 -15.44
N SER A 6 2.81 7.57 -14.96
CA SER A 6 1.85 8.66 -14.94
C SER A 6 1.15 8.78 -13.59
N HIS A 7 0.54 9.93 -13.34
CA HIS A 7 -0.38 10.13 -12.23
C HIS A 7 -1.59 9.20 -12.31
N LEU A 8 -2.01 8.81 -13.52
CA LEU A 8 -3.07 7.82 -13.70
C LEU A 8 -2.67 6.45 -13.14
N ASP A 9 -1.42 6.02 -13.39
CA ASP A 9 -0.89 4.78 -12.81
C ASP A 9 -0.86 4.85 -11.28
N LEU A 10 -0.41 5.98 -10.72
CA LEU A 10 -0.39 6.20 -9.26
C LEU A 10 -1.79 6.22 -8.67
N HIS A 11 -2.76 6.82 -9.36
CA HIS A 11 -4.16 6.82 -8.93
C HIS A 11 -4.73 5.40 -8.91
N ASN A 12 -4.46 4.60 -9.95
CA ASN A 12 -4.87 3.20 -10.00
C ASN A 12 -4.23 2.36 -8.89
N ILE A 13 -2.94 2.58 -8.62
CA ILE A 13 -2.24 1.94 -7.50
C ILE A 13 -2.89 2.33 -6.17
N ARG A 14 -3.13 3.62 -5.93
CA ARG A 14 -3.78 4.11 -4.70
C ARG A 14 -5.17 3.49 -4.52
N ASN A 15 -5.96 3.40 -5.59
CA ASN A 15 -7.27 2.75 -5.56
C ASN A 15 -7.20 1.25 -5.23
N ASN A 16 -6.20 0.53 -5.75
CA ASN A 16 -5.99 -0.88 -5.41
C ASN A 16 -5.64 -1.05 -3.93
N VAL A 17 -4.72 -0.24 -3.43
CA VAL A 17 -4.30 -0.23 -2.02
C VAL A 17 -5.49 0.10 -1.11
N GLU A 18 -6.30 1.09 -1.46
CA GLU A 18 -7.52 1.43 -0.71
C GLU A 18 -8.57 0.32 -0.72
N ARG A 19 -8.69 -0.44 -1.83
CA ARG A 19 -9.57 -1.61 -1.87
C ARG A 19 -9.09 -2.70 -0.93
N VAL A 20 -7.79 -3.00 -0.91
CA VAL A 20 -7.23 -3.99 0.02
C VAL A 20 -7.48 -3.55 1.46
N LYS A 21 -7.23 -2.27 1.78
CA LYS A 21 -7.53 -1.69 3.08
C LYS A 21 -8.99 -1.87 3.48
N LYS A 22 -9.93 -1.47 2.62
CA LYS A 22 -11.38 -1.59 2.90
C LYS A 22 -11.82 -3.04 3.11
N LEU A 23 -11.28 -3.97 2.31
CA LEU A 23 -11.53 -5.39 2.47
C LEU A 23 -11.00 -5.90 3.81
N SER A 24 -9.79 -5.51 4.19
CA SER A 24 -9.19 -5.87 5.48
C SER A 24 -9.94 -5.24 6.66
N ASP A 25 -10.35 -3.98 6.55
CA ASP A 25 -11.15 -3.26 7.55
C ASP A 25 -12.50 -3.94 7.80
N ASN A 26 -13.18 -4.35 6.73
CA ASN A 26 -14.47 -5.03 6.83
C ASN A 26 -14.36 -6.43 7.45
N VAL A 27 -13.18 -7.05 7.43
CA VAL A 27 -12.94 -8.33 8.08
C VAL A 27 -12.57 -8.15 9.57
N VAL A 28 -11.74 -7.16 9.92
CA VAL A 28 -11.37 -6.88 11.32
C VAL A 28 -12.51 -6.21 12.12
N GLY A 29 -13.34 -5.41 11.45
CA GLY A 29 -14.31 -4.51 12.10
C GLY A 29 -15.54 -5.19 12.70
N ILE A 30 -15.76 -6.48 12.48
CA ILE A 30 -16.95 -7.18 12.97
C ILE A 30 -16.50 -8.52 13.56
N GLY A 31 -16.51 -8.62 14.89
CA GLY A 31 -16.32 -9.88 15.62
C GLY A 31 -17.34 -10.98 15.22
N PRO A 32 -17.41 -12.11 15.95
CA PRO A 32 -17.76 -13.47 15.47
C PRO A 32 -19.16 -13.71 14.86
N LEU A 33 -19.94 -12.68 14.54
CA LEU A 33 -21.27 -12.73 13.92
C LEU A 33 -21.42 -11.76 12.72
N GLY A 34 -20.32 -11.31 12.11
CA GLY A 34 -20.34 -10.33 11.03
C GLY A 34 -20.69 -10.88 9.65
N VAL A 35 -21.92 -10.64 9.19
CA VAL A 35 -22.31 -10.94 7.81
C VAL A 35 -21.66 -9.93 6.85
N GLY A 36 -20.48 -10.30 6.34
CA GLY A 36 -19.71 -9.65 5.26
C GLY A 36 -18.95 -10.71 4.47
N LEU A 37 -17.89 -10.37 3.72
CA LEU A 37 -17.00 -11.35 3.04
C LEU A 37 -16.54 -12.50 3.97
N ASP A 38 -16.57 -12.24 5.28
CA ASP A 38 -16.36 -13.14 6.40
C ASP A 38 -17.30 -14.36 6.42
N GLY A 39 -18.56 -14.21 6.03
CA GLY A 39 -19.50 -15.33 5.83
C GLY A 39 -19.21 -16.17 4.59
N LEU A 40 -18.29 -15.76 3.71
CA LEU A 40 -17.82 -16.56 2.57
C LEU A 40 -16.46 -17.20 2.85
N LEU A 41 -15.55 -16.43 3.48
CA LEU A 41 -14.20 -16.86 3.83
C LEU A 41 -14.19 -17.96 4.90
N THR A 42 -15.10 -17.90 5.88
CA THR A 42 -15.25 -18.94 6.91
C THR A 42 -15.91 -20.21 6.39
N TRP A 43 -16.68 -20.14 5.30
CA TRP A 43 -17.38 -21.28 4.70
C TRP A 43 -16.53 -22.05 3.70
N ILE A 44 -15.51 -21.41 3.14
CA ILE A 44 -14.61 -22.01 2.15
C ILE A 44 -13.24 -22.22 2.80
N PRO A 45 -12.89 -23.48 3.15
CA PRO A 45 -11.56 -23.81 3.64
C PRO A 45 -10.48 -23.28 2.68
N GLY A 46 -9.49 -22.56 3.21
CA GLY A 46 -8.37 -21.99 2.43
C GLY A 46 -8.63 -20.62 1.79
N ALA A 47 -9.85 -20.08 1.82
CA ALA A 47 -10.13 -18.78 1.21
C ALA A 47 -9.41 -17.60 1.93
N GLY A 48 -9.31 -17.67 3.26
CA GLY A 48 -8.59 -16.65 4.05
C GLY A 48 -7.10 -16.61 3.74
N GLU A 49 -6.47 -17.78 3.57
CA GLU A 49 -5.05 -17.90 3.21
C GLU A 49 -4.79 -17.39 1.77
N LEU A 50 -5.66 -17.75 0.82
CA LEU A 50 -5.60 -17.24 -0.55
C LEU A 50 -5.73 -15.72 -0.59
N TYR A 51 -6.68 -15.14 0.17
CA TYR A 51 -6.81 -13.70 0.29
C TYR A 51 -5.56 -13.08 0.91
N SER A 52 -5.06 -13.64 2.02
CA SER A 52 -3.88 -13.11 2.72
C SER A 52 -2.66 -13.05 1.80
N LEU A 53 -2.37 -14.14 1.09
CA LEU A 53 -1.26 -14.18 0.13
C LEU A 53 -1.48 -13.19 -1.03
N GLY A 54 -2.70 -13.11 -1.55
CA GLY A 54 -3.05 -12.19 -2.63
C GLY A 54 -2.94 -10.73 -2.21
N ALA A 55 -3.51 -10.35 -1.07
CA ALA A 55 -3.51 -9.00 -0.53
C ALA A 55 -2.09 -8.51 -0.20
N GLY A 56 -1.32 -9.33 0.53
CA GLY A 56 0.07 -9.01 0.85
C GLY A 56 0.94 -8.87 -0.42
N GLY A 57 0.80 -9.80 -1.35
CA GLY A 57 1.51 -9.76 -2.63
C GLY A 57 1.16 -8.50 -3.46
N LEU A 58 -0.13 -8.16 -3.53
CA LEU A 58 -0.59 -6.97 -4.25
C LEU A 58 -0.05 -5.67 -3.63
N ILE A 59 -0.15 -5.48 -2.31
CA ILE A 59 0.40 -4.28 -1.64
C ILE A 59 1.91 -4.17 -1.89
N MET A 60 2.64 -5.27 -1.82
CA MET A 60 4.09 -5.28 -2.05
C MET A 60 4.43 -4.87 -3.50
N ILE A 61 3.73 -5.44 -4.49
CA ILE A 61 3.89 -5.09 -5.91
C ILE A 61 3.55 -3.62 -6.14
N ASP A 62 2.46 -3.15 -5.54
CA ASP A 62 1.99 -1.76 -5.65
C ASP A 62 2.98 -0.78 -5.00
N ALA A 63 3.60 -1.13 -3.88
CA ALA A 63 4.66 -0.32 -3.26
C ALA A 63 5.86 -0.14 -4.20
N VAL A 64 6.31 -1.22 -4.84
CA VAL A 64 7.40 -1.19 -5.82
C VAL A 64 6.99 -0.38 -7.06
N ARG A 65 5.78 -0.61 -7.58
CA ARG A 65 5.22 0.12 -8.73
C ARG A 65 5.11 1.63 -8.48
N ALA A 66 4.71 2.03 -7.28
CA ALA A 66 4.61 3.42 -6.84
C ALA A 66 5.98 4.08 -6.56
N ARG A 67 7.09 3.35 -6.78
CA ARG A 67 8.45 3.82 -6.49
C ARG A 67 8.60 4.27 -5.03
N ALA A 68 7.95 3.54 -4.10
CA ALA A 68 8.04 3.82 -2.67
C ALA A 68 9.50 3.80 -2.20
N ALA A 69 9.79 4.54 -1.14
CA ALA A 69 11.12 4.54 -0.55
C ALA A 69 11.51 3.12 -0.10
N PRO A 70 12.77 2.69 -0.28
CA PRO A 70 13.19 1.32 0.07
C PRO A 70 12.83 0.92 1.50
N MET A 71 12.95 1.86 2.45
CA MET A 71 12.57 1.62 3.84
C MET A 71 11.09 1.28 4.02
N ILE A 72 10.20 1.93 3.26
CA ILE A 72 8.76 1.68 3.29
C ILE A 72 8.46 0.28 2.74
N VAL A 73 9.12 -0.10 1.63
CA VAL A 73 8.99 -1.44 1.05
C VAL A 73 9.43 -2.52 2.05
N ILE A 74 10.55 -2.30 2.76
CA ILE A 74 11.04 -3.21 3.80
C ILE A 74 10.06 -3.29 4.98
N GLN A 75 9.50 -2.16 5.42
CA GLN A 75 8.52 -2.14 6.52
C GLN A 75 7.24 -2.89 6.17
N ILE A 76 6.70 -2.66 4.97
CA ILE A 76 5.54 -3.40 4.44
C ILE A 76 5.84 -4.89 4.38
N PHE A 77 7.01 -5.26 3.84
CA PHE A 77 7.43 -6.66 3.78
C PHE A 77 7.51 -7.30 5.18
N ALA A 78 8.09 -6.59 6.15
CA ALA A 78 8.20 -7.07 7.53
C ALA A 78 6.82 -7.27 8.18
N ILE A 79 5.87 -6.35 7.97
CA ILE A 79 4.50 -6.49 8.47
C ILE A 79 3.85 -7.74 7.87
N ILE A 80 3.87 -7.90 6.55
CA ILE A 80 3.29 -9.06 5.86
C ILE A 80 3.96 -10.38 6.29
N LEU A 81 5.27 -10.38 6.51
CA LEU A 81 6.00 -11.56 6.97
C LEU A 81 5.59 -11.96 8.40
N ILE A 82 5.50 -10.98 9.31
CA ILE A 82 5.04 -11.20 10.70
C ILE A 82 3.62 -11.76 10.68
N ASP A 83 2.73 -11.17 9.89
CA ASP A 83 1.38 -11.65 9.69
C ASP A 83 1.38 -13.10 9.20
N THR A 84 2.13 -13.41 8.14
CA THR A 84 2.20 -14.76 7.57
C THR A 84 2.65 -15.79 8.60
N VAL A 85 3.67 -15.46 9.42
CA VAL A 85 4.15 -16.34 10.50
C VAL A 85 3.12 -16.50 11.61
N ALA A 86 2.45 -15.41 12.02
CA ALA A 86 1.34 -15.48 12.96
C ALA A 86 0.17 -16.32 12.41
N GLY A 87 -0.07 -16.21 11.10
CA GLY A 87 -1.01 -16.96 10.25
C GLY A 87 -0.89 -18.48 10.38
N ALA A 88 0.33 -18.98 10.53
CA ALA A 88 0.62 -20.41 10.61
C ALA A 88 0.25 -21.03 11.97
N VAL A 89 -0.13 -20.23 12.97
CA VAL A 89 -0.56 -20.72 14.28
C VAL A 89 -2.02 -21.20 14.17
N PRO A 90 -2.35 -22.46 14.52
CA PRO A 90 -3.67 -23.06 14.28
C PRO A 90 -4.79 -22.60 15.23
N VAL A 91 -4.75 -21.34 15.70
CA VAL A 91 -5.82 -20.73 16.50
C VAL A 91 -6.67 -19.86 15.58
N ALA A 92 -7.65 -20.50 14.93
CA ALA A 92 -8.40 -19.95 13.79
C ALA A 92 -9.03 -18.55 13.98
N GLY A 93 -9.40 -18.16 15.21
CA GLY A 93 -10.04 -16.86 15.48
C GLY A 93 -9.05 -15.69 15.64
N LYS A 94 -8.05 -15.82 16.52
CA LYS A 94 -7.13 -14.70 16.83
C LYS A 94 -6.14 -14.41 15.71
N VAL A 95 -5.83 -15.42 14.92
CA VAL A 95 -4.81 -15.33 13.86
C VAL A 95 -5.36 -14.66 12.62
N ALA A 96 -6.62 -14.92 12.26
CA ALA A 96 -7.31 -14.22 11.18
C ALA A 96 -7.30 -12.70 11.43
N ASP A 97 -7.73 -12.25 12.61
CA ASP A 97 -7.73 -10.83 12.98
C ASP A 97 -6.35 -10.16 12.81
N LEU A 98 -5.27 -10.87 13.15
CA LEU A 98 -3.90 -10.37 12.99
C LEU A 98 -3.53 -10.21 11.51
N LEU A 99 -3.84 -11.20 10.67
CA LEU A 99 -3.55 -11.15 9.23
C LEU A 99 -4.22 -9.95 8.55
N PHE A 100 -5.51 -9.74 8.77
CA PHE A 100 -6.21 -8.60 8.14
C PHE A 100 -5.71 -7.26 8.70
N THR A 101 -5.30 -7.24 9.97
CA THR A 101 -4.76 -6.03 10.60
C THR A 101 -3.44 -5.58 9.97
N GLY A 102 -2.48 -6.46 9.69
CA GLY A 102 -1.23 -6.01 9.08
C GLY A 102 -1.34 -5.71 7.59
N HIS A 103 -2.27 -6.30 6.84
CA HIS A 103 -2.63 -5.81 5.49
C HIS A 103 -3.13 -4.36 5.53
N LYS A 104 -4.03 -4.05 6.47
CA LYS A 104 -4.51 -2.68 6.69
C LYS A 104 -3.36 -1.73 7.00
N TRP A 105 -2.48 -2.09 7.95
CA TRP A 105 -1.33 -1.24 8.30
C TRP A 105 -0.39 -1.02 7.13
N SER A 106 -0.13 -2.06 6.34
CA SER A 106 0.70 -1.98 5.15
C SER A 106 0.10 -1.05 4.10
N ALA A 107 -1.23 -1.15 3.88
CA ALA A 107 -1.95 -0.27 2.98
C ALA A 107 -1.93 1.19 3.44
N ASP A 108 -2.21 1.44 4.73
CA ASP A 108 -2.14 2.78 5.33
C ASP A 108 -0.75 3.41 5.22
N MET A 109 0.29 2.61 5.48
CA MET A 109 1.67 3.03 5.37
C MET A 109 2.03 3.43 3.94
N LEU A 110 1.62 2.63 2.95
CA LEU A 110 1.86 2.94 1.54
C LEU A 110 1.09 4.18 1.10
N THR A 111 -0.21 4.29 1.42
CA THR A 111 -1.02 5.47 1.09
C THR A 111 -0.43 6.74 1.68
N LYS A 112 -0.05 6.71 2.96
CA LYS A 112 0.60 7.86 3.60
C LYS A 112 1.92 8.22 2.92
N HIS A 113 2.73 7.21 2.57
CA HIS A 113 3.99 7.46 1.85
C HIS A 113 3.77 8.10 0.48
N MET A 114 2.75 7.67 -0.25
CA MET A 114 2.36 8.27 -1.54
C MET A 114 1.92 9.72 -1.37
N ASP A 115 1.12 10.02 -0.34
CA ASP A 115 0.65 11.38 -0.05
C ASP A 115 1.81 12.31 0.38
N ASP A 116 2.83 11.77 1.05
CA ASP A 116 4.07 12.46 1.43
C ASP A 116 5.12 12.50 0.30
N THR A 117 4.79 12.07 -0.91
CA THR A 117 5.68 12.06 -2.08
C THR A 117 5.13 12.93 -3.20
N ILE A 118 5.96 13.83 -3.71
CA ILE A 118 5.69 14.63 -4.90
C ILE A 118 6.15 13.85 -6.12
N TYR A 119 5.23 13.56 -7.01
CA TYR A 119 5.49 12.84 -8.25
C TYR A 119 5.49 13.81 -9.44
N PHE A 120 6.45 13.65 -10.35
CA PHE A 120 6.44 14.33 -11.64
C PHE A 120 6.42 13.31 -12.78
N GLU A 121 5.54 13.52 -13.76
CA GLU A 121 5.54 12.74 -14.99
C GLU A 121 6.78 13.07 -15.85
N GLY A 122 7.34 12.04 -16.48
CA GLY A 122 8.53 12.18 -17.32
C GLY A 122 9.85 12.14 -16.55
N SER A 123 10.95 12.27 -17.30
CA SER A 123 12.29 12.16 -16.73
C SER A 123 12.68 13.43 -15.98
N ARG A 124 13.68 13.33 -15.11
CA ARG A 124 14.23 14.50 -14.41
C ARG A 124 14.67 15.60 -15.39
N LYS A 125 15.10 15.25 -16.62
CA LYS A 125 15.53 16.23 -17.62
C LYS A 125 14.34 17.00 -18.19
N ASP A 126 13.24 16.29 -18.45
CA ASP A 126 12.01 16.88 -19.01
C ASP A 126 11.37 17.86 -18.02
N VAL A 127 11.37 17.49 -16.75
CA VAL A 127 10.72 18.24 -15.67
C VAL A 127 11.54 19.46 -15.23
N GLN A 128 12.87 19.41 -15.32
CA GLN A 128 13.72 20.53 -14.87
C GLN A 128 13.43 21.86 -15.57
N GLY A 129 12.91 21.82 -16.80
CA GLY A 129 12.58 23.01 -17.58
C GLY A 129 11.25 23.66 -17.19
N THR A 130 10.35 22.95 -16.50
CA THR A 130 8.97 23.38 -16.26
C THR A 130 8.87 24.45 -15.17
N ALA A 131 7.83 25.29 -15.25
CA ALA A 131 7.54 26.27 -14.20
C ALA A 131 7.26 25.57 -12.85
N GLU A 132 6.55 24.45 -12.89
CA GLU A 132 6.19 23.66 -11.71
C GLU A 132 7.41 23.19 -10.92
N TYR A 133 8.45 22.70 -11.59
CA TYR A 133 9.67 22.26 -10.91
C TYR A 133 10.44 23.44 -10.30
N ARG A 134 10.47 24.60 -10.98
CA ARG A 134 11.10 25.81 -10.44
C ARG A 134 10.39 26.29 -9.19
N ASP A 135 9.06 26.29 -9.18
CA ASP A 135 8.25 26.66 -8.02
C ASP A 135 8.48 25.70 -6.85
N LEU A 136 8.60 24.40 -7.14
CA LEU A 136 8.96 23.41 -6.14
C LEU A 136 10.35 23.70 -5.54
N LEU A 137 11.37 23.95 -6.36
CA LEU A 137 12.71 24.26 -5.87
C LEU A 137 12.72 25.51 -5.00
N ALA A 138 11.98 26.56 -5.38
CA ALA A 138 11.84 27.76 -4.56
C ALA A 138 11.21 27.45 -3.19
N ARG A 139 10.19 26.58 -3.14
CA ARG A 139 9.58 26.12 -1.88
C ARG A 139 10.55 25.29 -1.02
N ILE A 140 11.35 24.43 -1.63
CA ILE A 140 12.38 23.64 -0.92
C ILE A 140 13.45 24.56 -0.34
N GLN A 141 13.97 25.52 -1.13
CA GLN A 141 14.97 26.49 -0.68
C GLN A 141 14.44 27.36 0.47
N ALA A 142 13.15 27.72 0.42
CA ALA A 142 12.49 28.44 1.51
C ALA A 142 12.17 27.56 2.73
N GLY A 143 12.50 26.27 2.72
CA GLY A 143 12.21 25.31 3.79
C GLY A 143 10.71 24.98 3.95
N LYS A 144 9.87 25.44 3.02
CA LYS A 144 8.41 25.25 3.03
C LYS A 144 7.99 23.88 2.50
N GLU A 145 8.90 23.19 1.82
CA GLU A 145 8.66 21.85 1.28
C GLU A 145 9.78 20.90 1.71
N LYS A 146 9.39 19.74 2.23
CA LYS A 146 10.30 18.70 2.73
C LYS A 146 9.97 17.31 2.18
N ARG A 147 8.88 17.21 1.41
CA ARG A 147 8.43 15.94 0.85
C ARG A 147 9.42 15.38 -0.16
N ARG A 148 9.40 14.06 -0.28
CA ARG A 148 10.24 13.33 -1.23
C ARG A 148 9.80 13.65 -2.66
N VAL A 149 10.74 13.79 -3.59
CA VAL A 149 10.45 14.02 -5.00
C VAL A 149 10.80 12.78 -5.81
N VAL A 150 9.88 12.35 -6.68
CA VAL A 150 10.02 11.18 -7.56
C VAL A 150 9.65 11.56 -8.99
N PHE A 151 10.50 11.19 -9.94
CA PHE A 151 10.23 11.31 -11.36
C PHE A 151 9.72 9.97 -11.90
N LEU A 152 8.75 9.98 -12.80
CA LEU A 152 8.07 8.79 -13.33
C LEU A 152 8.55 8.36 -14.72
N GLY A 153 9.40 9.15 -15.38
CA GLY A 153 10.11 8.75 -16.60
C GLY A 153 11.36 7.94 -16.35
#